data_AF-A0A961V8X3-F1
#
_entry.id   AF-A0A961V8X3-F1
#
_cell.length_a   1.000
_cell.length_b   1.000
_cell.length_c   1.000
_cell.angle_alpha   90.00
_cell.angle_beta   90.00
_cell.angle_gamma   90.00
#
_symmetry.space_group_name_H-M   'P 1'
#
loop_
_entity.id
_entity.type
_entity.pdbx_description
1 polymer ?
#
loop_
_entity_poly.entity_id
_entity_poly.type
_entity_poly.pdbx_seq_one_letter_code
_entity_poly.pdbx_strand_id
1 'polypeptide(L)'
;MVDYTDQEEVRRWLEAQAADPAKRGNVVFFAVRCALRVLPLVQSTIPLGNDIREAINDWASVIALPVFRGVASSWAVAKNTTQNAKLGVESYAACYAAARASDAAYAAVGDVPKAGVTAPDAAEHAARAAYAFSASTADPADSHGAYAATAASADTYAIRATSVAMNSAYASAELVSSLKSDIAELNRGVSRSHLAMSPLWPMSIPDRVGADWDSLRDALLSRNEDWDVWTNWYSARLRGRVTYSHLTAKQNEEIEVARVLEIIEDDWKQGPAHVNAKVRQIEARYHSRNAPEEPDDLPPEPAKPISIEPPRPSAIEPEWNDGRLVLPKGAAASGTPAESLSAALSTLHKALQKLADDTRGLNNADPRFAGFLDSLLADFPNEAPSQEDLFRTGHAQTVLDAYAATVSAEWPNLLAAEYQATLLTFRRTVRQFDKWRDFVEAAEGQSLDGGEIVEAVQTAKSLETILQTEEAEDFVAPEIPEALSEIAGAIEHADGFDPIEAGKEDLAKDLLNGIDNIVQRIAEAALTEYIRDVGGDYLKGVSEGFRKSLKDMSEKDGERLAKWSRRVLIAGATSYGAWLAGISPIARIAQKFPEIAHWLEPIIRFLIG
;
A
#
# COMPACT_ATOMS: atom_id res chain seq x y z
N MET A 1 -12.05 19.64 39.56
CA MET A 1 -12.74 19.38 38.27
C MET A 1 -12.18 20.40 37.30
N VAL A 2 -11.50 19.97 36.24
CA VAL A 2 -10.85 20.87 35.27
C VAL A 2 -11.93 21.57 34.44
N ASP A 3 -11.81 22.88 34.22
CA ASP A 3 -12.83 23.68 33.53
C ASP A 3 -12.44 23.95 32.08
N TYR A 4 -12.71 22.97 31.21
CA TYR A 4 -12.36 23.02 29.79
C TYR A 4 -13.13 24.08 28.96
N THR A 5 -13.54 25.22 29.54
CA THR A 5 -14.04 26.37 28.78
C THR A 5 -12.95 27.07 28.00
N ASP A 6 -11.69 26.84 28.37
CA ASP A 6 -10.52 27.45 27.76
C ASP A 6 -9.89 26.51 26.72
N GLN A 7 -9.62 27.02 25.52
CA GLN A 7 -8.89 26.31 24.46
C GLN A 7 -7.54 25.80 24.96
N GLU A 8 -6.90 26.57 25.82
CA GLU A 8 -5.62 26.23 26.41
C GLU A 8 -5.72 25.01 27.35
N GLU A 9 -6.84 24.82 28.04
CA GLU A 9 -7.07 23.62 28.85
C GLU A 9 -7.34 22.38 28.00
N VAL A 10 -8.08 22.52 26.90
CA VAL A 10 -8.26 21.44 25.91
C VAL A 10 -6.92 21.05 25.30
N ARG A 11 -6.08 22.04 24.95
CA ARG A 11 -4.72 21.80 24.45
C ARG A 11 -3.87 21.02 25.46
N ARG A 12 -3.83 21.46 26.72
CA ARG A 12 -3.07 20.76 27.79
C ARG A 12 -3.58 19.33 28.01
N TRP A 13 -4.90 19.12 27.92
CA TRP A 13 -5.46 17.77 28.00
C TRP A 13 -5.00 16.90 26.85
N LEU A 14 -5.03 17.40 25.60
CA LEU A 14 -4.54 16.67 24.43
C LEU A 14 -3.05 16.34 24.55
N GLU A 15 -2.23 17.28 25.00
CA GLU A 15 -0.79 17.06 25.24
C GLU A 15 -0.55 15.98 26.31
N ALA A 16 -1.36 15.96 27.37
CA ALA A 16 -1.29 14.93 28.39
C ALA A 16 -1.71 13.54 27.89
N GLN A 17 -2.70 13.46 26.99
CA GLN A 17 -3.10 12.19 26.35
C GLN A 17 -2.04 11.71 25.36
N ALA A 18 -1.45 12.62 24.58
CA ALA A 18 -0.40 12.38 23.59
C ALA A 18 0.89 11.79 24.20
N ALA A 19 1.22 12.24 25.41
CA ALA A 19 2.37 11.76 26.18
C ALA A 19 2.23 10.28 26.62
N ASP A 20 1.02 9.71 26.61
CA ASP A 20 0.74 8.33 26.99
C ASP A 20 0.40 7.51 25.73
N PRO A 21 1.28 6.58 25.27
CA PRO A 21 1.04 5.79 24.06
C PRO A 21 -0.28 5.02 24.05
N ALA A 22 -0.75 4.55 25.22
CA ALA A 22 -2.02 3.83 25.33
C ALA A 22 -3.25 4.73 25.10
N LYS A 23 -3.07 6.05 25.28
CA LYS A 23 -4.11 7.08 25.12
C LYS A 23 -3.96 7.90 23.84
N ARG A 24 -2.87 7.77 23.09
CA ARG A 24 -2.66 8.52 21.84
C ARG A 24 -3.80 8.35 20.84
N GLY A 25 -4.40 7.17 20.75
CA GLY A 25 -5.58 6.94 19.92
C GLY A 25 -6.78 7.84 20.27
N ASN A 26 -6.88 8.31 21.52
CA ASN A 26 -7.91 9.25 21.96
C ASN A 26 -7.73 10.63 21.33
N VAL A 27 -6.49 11.08 21.16
CA VAL A 27 -6.14 12.39 20.58
C VAL A 27 -6.59 12.45 19.12
N VAL A 28 -6.29 11.41 18.35
CA VAL A 28 -6.71 11.29 16.94
C VAL A 28 -8.22 11.20 16.85
N PHE A 29 -8.84 10.32 17.64
CA PHE A 29 -10.30 10.17 17.65
C PHE A 29 -11.03 11.48 18.00
N PHE A 30 -10.49 12.24 18.94
CA PHE A 30 -11.01 13.55 19.31
C PHE A 30 -10.90 14.56 18.17
N ALA A 31 -9.75 14.63 17.49
CA ALA A 31 -9.56 15.47 16.32
C ALA A 31 -10.54 15.14 15.18
N VAL A 32 -10.81 13.86 14.93
CA VAL A 32 -11.80 13.44 13.91
C VAL A 32 -13.20 13.91 14.27
N ARG A 33 -13.61 13.80 15.54
CA ARG A 33 -14.92 14.32 15.99
C ARG A 33 -15.00 15.83 15.87
N CYS A 34 -13.90 16.56 16.12
CA CYS A 34 -13.82 18.01 15.84
C CYS A 34 -14.04 18.31 14.36
N ALA A 35 -13.35 17.61 13.45
CA ALA A 35 -13.50 17.78 12.01
C ALA A 35 -14.94 17.48 11.54
N LEU A 36 -15.54 16.40 12.05
CA LEU A 36 -16.95 16.05 11.77
C LEU A 36 -17.94 17.13 12.23
N ARG A 37 -17.68 17.83 13.34
CA ARG A 37 -18.56 18.90 13.85
C ARG A 37 -18.52 20.15 12.98
N VAL A 38 -17.39 20.45 12.35
CA VAL A 38 -17.25 21.61 11.47
C VAL A 38 -17.52 21.31 10.00
N LEU A 39 -17.62 20.04 9.60
CA LEU A 39 -17.92 19.62 8.23
C LEU A 39 -19.04 20.42 7.53
N PRO A 40 -20.16 20.80 8.19
CA PRO A 40 -21.21 21.59 7.54
C PRO A 40 -20.75 22.96 7.02
N LEU A 41 -19.65 23.53 7.54
CA LEU A 41 -19.10 24.80 7.05
C LEU A 41 -18.56 24.72 5.62
N VAL A 42 -18.34 23.52 5.07
CA VAL A 42 -18.02 23.33 3.64
C VAL A 42 -19.07 24.02 2.76
N GLN A 43 -20.33 24.14 3.20
CA GLN A 43 -21.37 24.87 2.46
C GLN A 43 -20.98 26.32 2.16
N SER A 44 -20.27 26.98 3.07
CA SER A 44 -19.90 28.40 2.91
C SER A 44 -18.81 28.63 1.87
N THR A 45 -18.23 27.55 1.32
CA THR A 45 -17.30 27.58 0.19
C THR A 45 -18.00 27.38 -1.16
N ILE A 46 -19.31 27.14 -1.17
CA ILE A 46 -20.09 27.04 -2.41
C ILE A 46 -20.06 28.40 -3.11
N PRO A 47 -19.60 28.47 -4.37
CA PRO A 47 -19.53 29.73 -5.12
C PRO A 47 -20.90 30.42 -5.24
N LEU A 48 -20.97 31.71 -4.93
CA LEU A 48 -22.16 32.56 -5.15
C LEU A 48 -21.92 33.39 -6.42
N GLY A 49 -22.72 33.22 -7.49
CA GLY A 49 -22.51 33.95 -8.76
C GLY A 49 -23.49 33.58 -9.88
N ASN A 50 -23.24 34.02 -11.13
CA ASN A 50 -24.06 33.66 -12.30
C ASN A 50 -23.51 32.45 -13.08
N ASP A 51 -22.24 32.07 -12.88
CA ASP A 51 -21.59 30.89 -13.48
C ASP A 51 -21.63 29.66 -12.54
N ILE A 52 -22.79 29.45 -11.90
CA ILE A 52 -22.98 28.51 -10.79
C ILE A 52 -22.71 27.05 -11.19
N ARG A 53 -23.11 26.62 -12.39
CA ARG A 53 -23.08 25.18 -12.70
C ARG A 53 -21.67 24.61 -12.85
N GLU A 54 -20.78 25.30 -13.54
CA GLU A 54 -19.40 24.85 -13.75
C GLU A 54 -18.60 24.98 -12.45
N ALA A 55 -18.75 26.11 -11.74
CA ALA A 55 -18.08 26.34 -10.46
C ALA A 55 -18.55 25.36 -9.35
N ILE A 56 -19.83 24.94 -9.33
CA ILE A 56 -20.30 23.91 -8.39
C ILE A 56 -19.76 22.52 -8.75
N ASN A 57 -19.60 22.20 -10.04
CA ASN A 57 -18.99 20.93 -10.46
C ASN A 57 -17.55 20.80 -9.99
N ASP A 58 -16.77 21.88 -10.15
CA ASP A 58 -15.40 21.92 -9.66
C ASP A 58 -15.36 21.93 -8.13
N TRP A 59 -16.26 22.65 -7.47
CA TRP A 59 -16.32 22.66 -6.00
C TRP A 59 -16.52 21.27 -5.38
N ALA A 60 -17.41 20.45 -5.97
CA ALA A 60 -17.71 19.13 -5.42
C ALA A 60 -16.50 18.17 -5.53
N SER A 61 -15.75 18.26 -6.63
CA SER A 61 -14.57 17.44 -6.88
C SER A 61 -13.31 17.96 -6.16
N VAL A 62 -13.14 19.28 -6.07
CA VAL A 62 -11.94 19.93 -5.52
C VAL A 62 -12.03 20.13 -4.00
N ILE A 63 -13.23 20.34 -3.45
CA ILE A 63 -13.41 20.64 -2.03
C ILE A 63 -14.22 19.56 -1.32
N ALA A 64 -15.46 19.30 -1.74
CA ALA A 64 -16.36 18.44 -0.96
C ALA A 64 -15.85 17.00 -0.87
N LEU A 65 -15.52 16.37 -2.00
CA LEU A 65 -15.08 14.97 -2.03
C LEU A 65 -13.78 14.74 -1.25
N PRO A 66 -12.72 15.55 -1.42
CA PRO A 66 -11.50 15.39 -0.61
C PRO A 66 -11.72 15.60 0.89
N VAL A 67 -12.62 16.51 1.28
CA VAL A 67 -12.97 16.70 2.70
C VAL A 67 -13.70 15.48 3.25
N PHE A 68 -14.68 14.93 2.54
CA PHE A 68 -15.35 13.69 2.94
C PHE A 68 -14.36 12.52 3.03
N ARG A 69 -13.44 12.41 2.06
CA ARG A 69 -12.37 11.41 2.06
C ARG A 69 -11.50 11.56 3.31
N GLY A 70 -10.97 12.76 3.55
CA GLY A 70 -10.11 13.07 4.71
C GLY A 70 -10.76 12.67 6.03
N VAL A 71 -12.01 13.07 6.25
CA VAL A 71 -12.72 12.75 7.49
C VAL A 71 -13.09 11.27 7.59
N ALA A 72 -13.49 10.62 6.50
CA ALA A 72 -13.85 9.20 6.49
C ALA A 72 -12.64 8.28 6.73
N SER A 73 -11.50 8.56 6.08
CA SER A 73 -10.24 7.82 6.32
C SER A 73 -9.80 7.97 7.76
N SER A 74 -9.81 9.21 8.28
CA SER A 74 -9.44 9.45 9.68
C SER A 74 -10.36 8.75 10.66
N TRP A 75 -11.67 8.72 10.36
CA TRP A 75 -12.66 8.02 11.15
C TRP A 75 -12.41 6.52 11.19
N ALA A 76 -12.14 5.90 10.04
CA ALA A 76 -11.85 4.47 9.94
C ALA A 76 -10.63 4.10 10.79
N VAL A 77 -9.52 4.86 10.68
CA VAL A 77 -8.33 4.69 11.53
C VAL A 77 -8.66 4.84 13.01
N ALA A 78 -9.33 5.94 13.38
CA ALA A 78 -9.53 6.26 14.78
C ALA A 78 -10.43 5.24 15.51
N LYS A 79 -11.36 4.61 14.77
CA LYS A 79 -12.31 3.61 15.26
C LYS A 79 -11.75 2.18 15.22
N ASN A 80 -10.99 1.80 14.20
CA ASN A 80 -10.61 0.41 13.90
C ASN A 80 -9.13 0.13 14.15
N THR A 81 -8.72 0.13 15.42
CA THR A 81 -7.29 0.07 15.77
C THR A 81 -6.56 -1.21 15.38
N THR A 82 -7.29 -2.31 15.20
CA THR A 82 -6.72 -3.58 14.74
C THR A 82 -6.34 -3.56 13.26
N GLN A 83 -6.84 -2.58 12.48
CA GLN A 83 -6.57 -2.45 11.05
C GLN A 83 -5.76 -1.18 10.70
N ASN A 84 -5.21 -0.51 11.72
CA ASN A 84 -4.52 0.78 11.57
C ASN A 84 -3.40 0.74 10.53
N ALA A 85 -2.57 -0.32 10.51
CA ALA A 85 -1.45 -0.41 9.58
C ALA A 85 -1.93 -0.30 8.12
N LYS A 86 -2.96 -1.07 7.75
CA LYS A 86 -3.57 -1.04 6.41
C LYS A 86 -4.24 0.30 6.11
N LEU A 87 -4.94 0.88 7.09
CA LEU A 87 -5.62 2.17 6.95
C LEU A 87 -4.67 3.38 6.95
N GLY A 88 -3.42 3.19 7.38
CA GLY A 88 -2.40 4.23 7.45
C GLY A 88 -2.00 4.73 6.07
N VAL A 89 -1.65 3.83 5.14
CA VAL A 89 -1.23 4.20 3.79
C VAL A 89 -2.30 5.05 3.08
N GLU A 90 -3.57 4.63 3.17
CA GLU A 90 -4.68 5.38 2.58
C GLU A 90 -4.94 6.74 3.26
N SER A 91 -4.70 6.82 4.57
CA SER A 91 -4.82 8.09 5.29
C SER A 91 -3.82 9.12 4.77
N TYR A 92 -2.63 8.71 4.30
CA TYR A 92 -1.66 9.62 3.70
C TYR A 92 -2.23 10.34 2.48
N ALA A 93 -2.77 9.59 1.52
CA ALA A 93 -3.32 10.16 0.30
C ALA A 93 -4.54 11.05 0.60
N ALA A 94 -5.37 10.64 1.57
CA ALA A 94 -6.46 11.47 2.08
C ALA A 94 -5.99 12.80 2.68
N CYS A 95 -4.80 12.85 3.31
CA CYS A 95 -4.20 14.11 3.80
C CYS A 95 -3.91 15.08 2.66
N TYR A 96 -3.27 14.60 1.58
CA TYR A 96 -2.93 15.45 0.44
C TYR A 96 -4.17 15.97 -0.27
N ALA A 97 -5.17 15.11 -0.42
CA ALA A 97 -6.44 15.49 -1.00
C ALA A 97 -7.11 16.59 -0.16
N ALA A 98 -7.19 16.43 1.17
CA ALA A 98 -7.78 17.42 2.06
C ALA A 98 -6.96 18.73 2.13
N ALA A 99 -5.63 18.66 2.06
CA ALA A 99 -4.77 19.85 2.00
C ALA A 99 -5.03 20.67 0.73
N ARG A 100 -5.12 19.99 -0.43
CA ARG A 100 -5.49 20.66 -1.69
C ARG A 100 -6.87 21.28 -1.64
N ALA A 101 -7.83 20.62 -0.99
CA ALA A 101 -9.17 21.19 -0.77
C ALA A 101 -9.11 22.43 0.12
N SER A 102 -8.22 22.46 1.12
CA SER A 102 -8.01 23.65 1.94
C SER A 102 -7.41 24.80 1.12
N ASP A 103 -6.35 24.54 0.36
CA ASP A 103 -5.74 25.54 -0.52
C ASP A 103 -6.77 26.10 -1.54
N ALA A 104 -7.60 25.22 -2.10
CA ALA A 104 -8.67 25.61 -3.01
C ALA A 104 -9.77 26.41 -2.33
N ALA A 105 -10.14 26.06 -1.09
CA ALA A 105 -11.09 26.84 -0.30
C ALA A 105 -10.54 28.22 0.04
N TYR A 106 -9.24 28.34 0.39
CA TYR A 106 -8.58 29.64 0.56
C TYR A 106 -8.64 30.48 -0.72
N ALA A 107 -8.42 29.87 -1.88
CA ALA A 107 -8.50 30.56 -3.17
C ALA A 107 -9.95 30.99 -3.51
N ALA A 108 -10.95 30.16 -3.19
CA ALA A 108 -12.35 30.41 -3.51
C ALA A 108 -13.01 31.50 -2.64
N VAL A 109 -12.57 31.64 -1.39
CA VAL A 109 -13.18 32.58 -0.42
C VAL A 109 -12.69 34.03 -0.62
N GLY A 110 -11.58 34.27 -1.32
CA GLY A 110 -11.07 35.63 -1.57
C GLY A 110 -10.82 36.42 -0.26
N ASP A 111 -11.16 37.72 -0.23
CA ASP A 111 -11.05 38.61 0.95
C ASP A 111 -12.20 38.44 1.98
N VAL A 112 -13.10 37.46 1.79
CA VAL A 112 -14.28 37.24 2.65
C VAL A 112 -13.86 36.58 3.99
N PRO A 113 -14.57 36.78 5.12
CA PRO A 113 -14.16 36.25 6.42
C PRO A 113 -13.87 34.73 6.41
N LYS A 114 -12.71 34.35 6.96
CA LYS A 114 -12.06 33.01 6.98
C LYS A 114 -12.89 31.82 7.50
N ALA A 115 -14.17 32.01 7.82
CA ALA A 115 -15.03 30.97 8.38
C ALA A 115 -15.15 29.72 7.49
N GLY A 116 -15.17 29.89 6.16
CA GLY A 116 -15.38 28.77 5.24
C GLY A 116 -14.19 27.82 5.06
N VAL A 117 -12.99 28.25 5.42
CA VAL A 117 -11.79 27.44 5.24
C VAL A 117 -11.55 26.47 6.42
N THR A 118 -12.30 26.67 7.50
CA THR A 118 -12.12 25.92 8.75
C THR A 118 -12.47 24.43 8.64
N ALA A 119 -13.42 24.06 7.78
CA ALA A 119 -13.77 22.65 7.59
C ALA A 119 -12.74 21.88 6.76
N PRO A 120 -12.27 22.38 5.61
CA PRO A 120 -11.13 21.79 4.91
C PRO A 120 -9.87 21.68 5.76
N ASP A 121 -9.47 22.74 6.48
CA ASP A 121 -8.30 22.73 7.38
C ASP A 121 -8.45 21.69 8.50
N ALA A 122 -9.63 21.60 9.12
CA ALA A 122 -9.87 20.62 10.18
C ALA A 122 -9.85 19.18 9.64
N ALA A 123 -10.40 18.95 8.44
CA ALA A 123 -10.37 17.65 7.78
C ALA A 123 -8.95 17.24 7.38
N GLU A 124 -8.15 18.16 6.85
CA GLU A 124 -6.74 17.95 6.54
C GLU A 124 -5.96 17.57 7.80
N HIS A 125 -6.06 18.37 8.86
CA HIS A 125 -5.34 18.11 10.09
C HIS A 125 -5.79 16.81 10.78
N ALA A 126 -7.07 16.45 10.70
CA ALA A 126 -7.56 15.16 11.18
C ALA A 126 -6.97 13.99 10.36
N ALA A 127 -6.91 14.11 9.03
CA ALA A 127 -6.30 13.11 8.15
C ALA A 127 -4.81 12.94 8.47
N ARG A 128 -4.08 14.05 8.62
CA ARG A 128 -2.65 14.02 8.97
C ARG A 128 -2.41 13.38 10.34
N ALA A 129 -3.28 13.66 11.32
CA ALA A 129 -3.23 13.01 12.62
C ALA A 129 -3.47 11.50 12.53
N ALA A 130 -4.47 11.07 11.75
CA ALA A 130 -4.79 9.66 11.56
C ALA A 130 -3.69 8.89 10.80
N TYR A 131 -3.12 9.48 9.75
CA TYR A 131 -1.97 8.93 9.04
C TYR A 131 -0.80 8.71 10.00
N ALA A 132 -0.40 9.78 10.70
CA ALA A 132 0.75 9.75 11.58
C ALA A 132 0.54 8.80 12.78
N PHE A 133 -0.70 8.68 13.28
CA PHE A 133 -1.05 7.70 14.31
C PHE A 133 -0.97 6.27 13.79
N SER A 134 -1.53 6.00 12.61
CA SER A 134 -1.49 4.67 11.98
C SER A 134 -0.06 4.20 11.77
N ALA A 135 0.78 5.09 11.21
CA ALA A 135 2.20 4.86 11.06
C ALA A 135 2.84 4.55 12.41
N SER A 136 2.57 5.32 13.48
CA SER A 136 3.13 5.03 14.81
C SER A 136 2.67 3.74 15.48
N THR A 137 1.63 3.08 14.94
CA THR A 137 1.09 1.81 15.47
C THR A 137 1.39 0.60 14.59
N ALA A 138 2.05 0.79 13.43
CA ALA A 138 2.60 -0.31 12.65
C ALA A 138 3.70 -1.02 13.46
N ASP A 139 3.94 -2.30 13.17
CA ASP A 139 4.78 -3.18 13.99
C ASP A 139 6.14 -2.52 14.32
N PRO A 140 6.54 -2.45 15.61
CA PRO A 140 7.83 -1.91 16.01
C PRO A 140 9.00 -2.60 15.31
N ALA A 141 8.87 -3.88 14.94
CA ALA A 141 9.95 -4.67 14.34
C ALA A 141 10.64 -3.98 13.14
N ASP A 142 9.91 -3.14 12.38
CA ASP A 142 10.42 -2.62 11.11
C ASP A 142 11.00 -1.19 11.12
N SER A 143 10.88 -0.36 12.19
CA SER A 143 11.54 0.99 12.18
C SER A 143 11.51 1.80 13.49
N HIS A 144 12.31 1.44 14.50
CA HIS A 144 12.29 2.09 15.82
C HIS A 144 12.60 3.61 15.88
N GLY A 145 13.17 4.23 14.83
CA GLY A 145 13.49 5.68 14.80
C GLY A 145 12.46 6.60 14.13
N ALA A 146 11.80 6.14 13.07
CA ALA A 146 10.84 6.95 12.30
C ALA A 146 9.50 7.13 13.04
N TYR A 147 9.14 6.18 13.91
CA TYR A 147 7.87 6.17 14.63
C TYR A 147 7.74 7.28 15.67
N ALA A 148 8.81 7.67 16.37
CA ALA A 148 8.72 8.71 17.40
C ALA A 148 8.46 10.11 16.81
N ALA A 149 9.13 10.45 15.71
CA ALA A 149 8.91 11.70 14.99
C ALA A 149 7.52 11.74 14.32
N THR A 150 7.08 10.59 13.80
CA THR A 150 5.75 10.46 13.18
C THR A 150 4.64 10.53 14.23
N ALA A 151 4.81 9.89 15.39
CA ALA A 151 3.90 9.98 16.51
C ALA A 151 3.74 11.41 17.05
N ALA A 152 4.84 12.13 17.28
CA ALA A 152 4.80 13.52 17.72
C ALA A 152 4.11 14.45 16.69
N SER A 153 4.22 14.10 15.41
CA SER A 153 3.50 14.78 14.33
C SER A 153 2.00 14.51 14.42
N ALA A 154 1.57 13.28 14.74
CA ALA A 154 0.15 12.93 14.91
C ALA A 154 -0.54 13.81 15.97
N ASP A 155 0.13 13.95 17.12
CA ASP A 155 -0.36 14.75 18.24
C ASP A 155 -0.46 16.23 17.87
N THR A 156 0.58 16.75 17.18
CA THR A 156 0.60 18.13 16.69
C THR A 156 -0.56 18.41 15.72
N TYR A 157 -0.81 17.51 14.77
CA TYR A 157 -1.90 17.68 13.80
C TYR A 157 -3.28 17.58 14.46
N ALA A 158 -3.46 16.67 15.42
CA ALA A 158 -4.71 16.56 16.16
C ALA A 158 -5.03 17.81 17.00
N ILE A 159 -4.02 18.39 17.65
CA ILE A 159 -4.14 19.66 18.38
C ILE A 159 -4.53 20.80 17.43
N ARG A 160 -3.93 20.85 16.23
CA ARG A 160 -4.28 21.84 15.21
C ARG A 160 -5.70 21.66 14.69
N ALA A 161 -6.13 20.44 14.37
CA ALA A 161 -7.51 20.16 13.94
C ALA A 161 -8.53 20.64 14.98
N THR A 162 -8.26 20.37 16.26
CA THR A 162 -9.09 20.84 17.37
C THR A 162 -9.10 22.36 17.45
N SER A 163 -7.94 23.01 17.37
CA SER A 163 -7.83 24.47 17.43
C SER A 163 -8.55 25.16 16.28
N VAL A 164 -8.43 24.63 15.06
CA VAL A 164 -9.17 25.13 13.88
C VAL A 164 -10.68 25.00 14.10
N ALA A 165 -11.14 23.86 14.61
CA ALA A 165 -12.55 23.66 14.90
C ALA A 165 -13.07 24.63 15.99
N MET A 166 -12.29 24.84 17.05
CA MET A 166 -12.61 25.80 18.12
C MET A 166 -12.57 27.26 17.68
N ASN A 167 -11.81 27.58 16.63
CA ASN A 167 -11.76 28.92 16.02
C ASN A 167 -12.77 29.11 14.89
N SER A 168 -13.59 28.11 14.59
CA SER A 168 -14.57 28.17 13.51
C SER A 168 -15.72 29.14 13.81
N ALA A 169 -16.55 29.44 12.81
CA ALA A 169 -17.77 30.23 13.02
C ALA A 169 -18.78 29.55 13.98
N TYR A 170 -18.53 28.29 14.36
CA TYR A 170 -19.26 27.56 15.39
C TYR A 170 -18.56 27.56 16.75
N ALA A 171 -17.56 28.42 16.98
CA ALA A 171 -16.90 28.69 18.27
C ALA A 171 -17.91 29.22 19.31
N SER A 172 -18.84 28.36 19.66
CA SER A 172 -20.05 28.60 20.43
C SER A 172 -19.96 27.77 21.71
N ALA A 173 -20.74 28.14 22.72
CA ALA A 173 -20.76 27.42 23.99
C ALA A 173 -21.14 25.94 23.79
N GLU A 174 -21.93 25.64 22.75
CA GLU A 174 -22.40 24.33 22.35
C GLU A 174 -21.25 23.44 21.84
N LEU A 175 -20.33 23.99 21.05
CA LEU A 175 -19.16 23.24 20.58
C LEU A 175 -18.27 22.89 21.77
N VAL A 176 -17.95 23.88 22.61
CA VAL A 176 -17.15 23.69 23.83
C VAL A 176 -17.80 22.66 24.77
N SER A 177 -19.12 22.72 24.94
CA SER A 177 -19.87 21.74 25.74
C SER A 177 -19.77 20.31 25.17
N SER A 178 -19.84 20.18 23.84
CA SER A 178 -19.69 18.87 23.18
C SER A 178 -18.28 18.31 23.34
N LEU A 179 -17.25 19.16 23.25
CA LEU A 179 -15.85 18.78 23.50
C LEU A 179 -15.64 18.35 24.96
N LYS A 180 -16.21 19.09 25.92
CA LYS A 180 -16.22 18.72 27.34
C LYS A 180 -16.82 17.34 27.58
N SER A 181 -17.92 17.03 26.91
CA SER A 181 -18.57 15.73 27.02
C SER A 181 -17.67 14.61 26.51
N ASP A 182 -17.07 14.77 25.33
CA ASP A 182 -16.15 13.78 24.77
C ASP A 182 -14.94 13.55 25.70
N ILE A 183 -14.31 14.62 26.21
CA ILE A 183 -13.20 14.54 27.18
C ILE A 183 -13.63 13.79 28.45
N ALA A 184 -14.82 14.10 28.98
CA ALA A 184 -15.34 13.45 30.17
C ALA A 184 -15.57 11.94 29.96
N GLU A 185 -16.12 11.52 28.82
CA GLU A 185 -16.32 10.10 28.52
C GLU A 185 -14.98 9.37 28.33
N LEU A 186 -14.02 9.96 27.62
CA LEU A 186 -12.70 9.38 27.43
C LEU A 186 -11.95 9.24 28.76
N ASN A 187 -12.04 10.25 29.65
CA ASN A 187 -11.46 10.18 31.00
C ASN A 187 -12.11 9.11 31.89
N ARG A 188 -13.38 8.75 31.64
CA ARG A 188 -14.06 7.62 32.30
C ARG A 188 -13.68 6.26 31.72
N GLY A 189 -12.88 6.21 30.66
CA GLY A 189 -12.47 4.98 29.99
C GLY A 189 -13.53 4.44 29.03
N VAL A 190 -14.49 5.26 28.58
CA VAL A 190 -15.39 4.86 27.49
C VAL A 190 -14.57 4.62 26.23
N SER A 191 -14.79 3.47 25.59
CA SER A 191 -14.02 3.11 24.40
C SER A 191 -14.32 4.02 23.22
N ARG A 192 -13.33 4.19 22.34
CA ARG A 192 -13.48 4.98 21.10
C ARG A 192 -14.60 4.45 20.22
N SER A 193 -14.73 3.13 20.08
CA SER A 193 -15.81 2.50 19.32
C SER A 193 -17.19 2.80 19.91
N HIS A 194 -17.30 2.89 21.24
CA HIS A 194 -18.55 3.31 21.88
C HIS A 194 -18.82 4.80 21.63
N LEU A 195 -17.82 5.67 21.82
CA LEU A 195 -17.97 7.11 21.59
C LEU A 195 -18.20 7.43 20.10
N ALA A 196 -17.74 6.57 19.18
CA ALA A 196 -18.01 6.65 17.74
C ALA A 196 -19.49 6.41 17.42
N MET A 197 -20.17 5.65 18.27
CA MET A 197 -21.61 5.41 18.19
C MET A 197 -22.43 6.46 18.95
N SER A 198 -21.79 7.41 19.64
CA SER A 198 -22.48 8.52 20.31
C SER A 198 -22.72 9.70 19.35
N PRO A 199 -23.84 10.45 19.53
CA PRO A 199 -24.09 11.67 18.76
C PRO A 199 -22.89 12.63 18.80
N LEU A 200 -22.66 13.36 17.70
CA LEU A 200 -21.63 14.41 17.68
C LEU A 200 -21.99 15.55 18.65
N TRP A 201 -23.27 15.79 18.88
CA TRP A 201 -23.77 16.83 19.77
C TRP A 201 -24.61 16.17 20.87
N PRO A 202 -24.09 16.02 22.11
CA PRO A 202 -24.74 15.23 23.16
C PRO A 202 -26.12 15.75 23.60
N MET A 203 -26.34 17.07 23.54
CA MET A 203 -27.60 17.70 23.94
C MET A 203 -28.57 17.79 22.76
N SER A 204 -28.15 18.49 21.70
CA SER A 204 -28.87 18.65 20.45
C SER A 204 -27.92 19.27 19.41
N ILE A 205 -28.19 19.02 18.13
CA ILE A 205 -27.48 19.70 17.04
C ILE A 205 -27.84 21.19 17.12
N PRO A 206 -26.87 22.13 17.17
CA PRO A 206 -27.18 23.55 17.16
C PRO A 206 -27.93 23.94 15.88
N ASP A 207 -28.93 24.80 15.99
CA ASP A 207 -29.81 25.18 14.87
C ASP A 207 -29.04 25.62 13.62
N ARG A 208 -28.01 26.44 13.81
CA ARG A 208 -27.14 26.91 12.72
C ARG A 208 -26.40 25.75 12.04
N VAL A 209 -25.82 24.84 12.82
CA VAL A 209 -25.12 23.65 12.29
C VAL A 209 -26.09 22.76 11.52
N GLY A 210 -27.32 22.61 12.01
CA GLY A 210 -28.40 21.89 11.32
C GLY A 210 -28.74 22.53 9.97
N ALA A 211 -28.97 23.85 9.96
CA ALA A 211 -29.29 24.59 8.74
C ALA A 211 -28.15 24.56 7.70
N ASP A 212 -26.90 24.72 8.16
CA ASP A 212 -25.72 24.64 7.32
C ASP A 212 -25.53 23.21 6.77
N TRP A 213 -25.84 22.18 7.55
CA TRP A 213 -25.83 20.78 7.09
C TRP A 213 -26.92 20.49 6.06
N ASP A 214 -28.16 20.92 6.31
CA ASP A 214 -29.25 20.74 5.37
C ASP A 214 -28.93 21.43 4.03
N SER A 215 -28.37 22.65 4.07
CA SER A 215 -27.91 23.37 2.88
C SER A 215 -26.82 22.61 2.12
N LEU A 216 -25.81 22.09 2.83
CA LEU A 216 -24.74 21.28 2.23
C LEU A 216 -25.30 20.01 1.57
N ARG A 217 -26.15 19.28 2.29
CA ARG A 217 -26.76 18.03 1.83
C ARG A 217 -27.57 18.27 0.57
N ASP A 218 -28.43 19.28 0.55
CA ASP A 218 -29.31 19.56 -0.57
C ASP A 218 -28.50 19.98 -1.81
N ALA A 219 -27.42 20.77 -1.62
CA ALA A 219 -26.50 21.11 -2.70
C ALA A 219 -25.84 19.87 -3.31
N LEU A 220 -25.34 18.94 -2.49
CA LEU A 220 -24.70 17.70 -2.96
C LEU A 220 -25.71 16.76 -3.65
N LEU A 221 -26.90 16.57 -3.08
CA LEU A 221 -27.93 15.70 -3.66
C LEU A 221 -28.47 16.24 -4.99
N SER A 222 -28.53 17.56 -5.16
CA SER A 222 -28.99 18.18 -6.42
C SER A 222 -28.12 17.84 -7.64
N ARG A 223 -26.91 17.30 -7.42
CA ARG A 223 -25.96 16.93 -8.47
C ARG A 223 -26.28 15.61 -9.16
N ASN A 224 -27.12 14.73 -8.59
CA ASN A 224 -27.39 13.38 -9.11
C ASN A 224 -26.12 12.53 -9.36
N GLU A 225 -25.10 12.69 -8.53
CA GLU A 225 -23.84 11.92 -8.57
C GLU A 225 -23.76 10.93 -7.40
N ASP A 226 -24.90 10.41 -6.91
CA ASP A 226 -24.94 9.42 -5.84
C ASP A 226 -24.33 9.87 -4.49
N TRP A 227 -24.43 11.18 -4.20
CA TRP A 227 -23.96 11.78 -2.94
C TRP A 227 -24.71 11.29 -1.69
N ASP A 228 -25.77 10.50 -1.84
CA ASP A 228 -26.49 9.86 -0.75
C ASP A 228 -25.57 8.94 0.07
N VAL A 229 -24.56 8.30 -0.53
CA VAL A 229 -23.60 7.44 0.19
C VAL A 229 -22.82 8.18 1.29
N TRP A 230 -22.43 9.44 1.03
CA TRP A 230 -21.71 10.27 1.99
C TRP A 230 -22.66 11.01 2.94
N THR A 231 -23.78 11.52 2.42
CA THR A 231 -24.72 12.29 3.23
C THR A 231 -25.48 11.41 4.23
N ASN A 232 -25.79 10.15 3.88
CA ASN A 232 -26.32 9.15 4.80
C ASN A 232 -25.27 8.75 5.85
N TRP A 233 -24.02 8.53 5.43
CA TRP A 233 -22.93 8.21 6.34
C TRP A 233 -22.70 9.30 7.39
N TYR A 234 -22.60 10.57 6.99
CA TYR A 234 -22.42 11.69 7.91
C TYR A 234 -23.65 11.88 8.80
N SER A 235 -24.86 11.81 8.23
CA SER A 235 -26.13 11.86 8.95
C SER A 235 -26.24 10.84 10.07
N ALA A 236 -25.66 9.65 9.88
CA ALA A 236 -25.61 8.62 10.90
C ALA A 236 -24.67 9.02 12.06
N ARG A 237 -23.47 9.57 11.78
CA ARG A 237 -22.52 10.03 12.82
C ARG A 237 -23.08 11.21 13.60
N LEU A 238 -23.67 12.17 12.90
CA LEU A 238 -24.30 13.34 13.50
C LEU A 238 -25.32 12.94 14.58
N ARG A 239 -26.01 11.81 14.37
CA ARG A 239 -27.04 11.27 15.27
C ARG A 239 -26.57 10.12 16.16
N GLY A 240 -25.30 9.70 16.09
CA GLY A 240 -24.80 8.54 16.84
C GLY A 240 -25.47 7.22 16.44
N ARG A 241 -25.52 6.93 15.15
CA ARG A 241 -26.13 5.70 14.60
C ARG A 241 -25.17 5.01 13.64
N VAL A 242 -25.38 3.71 13.44
CA VAL A 242 -24.82 3.00 12.28
C VAL A 242 -25.47 3.50 11.00
N THR A 243 -24.75 3.44 9.88
CA THR A 243 -25.30 3.84 8.57
C THR A 243 -26.43 2.89 8.13
N TYR A 244 -26.22 1.58 8.32
CA TYR A 244 -27.11 0.53 7.85
C TYR A 244 -27.63 -0.29 9.02
N SER A 245 -28.84 0.03 9.49
CA SER A 245 -29.44 -0.60 10.68
C SER A 245 -29.79 -2.07 10.51
N HIS A 246 -29.96 -2.54 9.28
CA HIS A 246 -30.24 -3.94 8.96
C HIS A 246 -28.98 -4.79 8.79
N LEU A 247 -27.79 -4.18 8.81
CA LEU A 247 -26.52 -4.89 8.79
C LEU A 247 -25.99 -5.10 10.21
N THR A 248 -25.16 -6.12 10.38
CA THR A 248 -24.45 -6.33 11.66
C THR A 248 -23.47 -5.18 11.92
N ALA A 249 -23.05 -5.02 13.18
CA ALA A 249 -22.02 -4.02 13.53
C ALA A 249 -20.71 -4.27 12.77
N LYS A 250 -20.30 -5.55 12.66
CA LYS A 250 -19.11 -5.97 11.91
C LYS A 250 -19.21 -5.59 10.43
N GLN A 251 -20.36 -5.83 9.79
CA GLN A 251 -20.54 -5.46 8.38
C GLN A 251 -20.53 -3.94 8.15
N ASN A 252 -21.14 -3.16 9.06
CA ASN A 252 -21.03 -1.70 8.99
C ASN A 252 -19.57 -1.25 9.10
N GLU A 253 -18.78 -1.87 9.97
CA GLU A 253 -17.35 -1.62 10.10
C GLU A 253 -16.57 -2.01 8.84
N GLU A 254 -16.84 -3.19 8.27
CA GLU A 254 -16.22 -3.67 7.03
C GLU A 254 -16.53 -2.74 5.85
N ILE A 255 -17.75 -2.22 5.74
CA ILE A 255 -18.10 -1.21 4.71
C ILE A 255 -17.32 0.09 4.93
N GLU A 256 -17.19 0.56 6.18
CA GLU A 256 -16.43 1.77 6.50
C GLU A 256 -14.96 1.65 6.10
N VAL A 257 -14.36 0.48 6.35
CA VAL A 257 -12.98 0.16 5.96
C VAL A 257 -12.86 0.04 4.44
N ALA A 258 -13.73 -0.73 3.80
CA ALA A 258 -13.71 -0.97 2.36
C ALA A 258 -13.84 0.32 1.56
N ARG A 259 -14.66 1.28 2.03
CA ARG A 259 -14.82 2.59 1.40
C ARG A 259 -13.50 3.36 1.29
N VAL A 260 -12.59 3.13 2.23
CA VAL A 260 -11.28 3.80 2.27
C VAL A 260 -10.24 2.97 1.53
N LEU A 261 -10.21 1.64 1.72
CA LEU A 261 -9.15 0.77 1.20
C LEU A 261 -9.37 0.26 -0.23
N GLU A 262 -10.61 0.11 -0.70
CA GLU A 262 -10.87 -0.50 -2.01
C GLU A 262 -10.94 0.51 -3.16
N ILE A 263 -10.99 1.81 -2.85
CA ILE A 263 -11.04 2.87 -3.85
C ILE A 263 -9.61 3.39 -4.03
N ILE A 264 -8.95 2.93 -5.10
CA ILE A 264 -7.56 3.29 -5.41
C ILE A 264 -7.43 4.77 -5.82
N GLU A 265 -6.22 5.32 -5.75
CA GLU A 265 -5.94 6.74 -6.07
C GLU A 265 -6.47 7.20 -7.43
N ASP A 266 -6.38 6.34 -8.45
CA ASP A 266 -6.85 6.67 -9.78
C ASP A 266 -8.38 6.73 -9.89
N ASP A 267 -9.11 6.02 -9.02
CA ASP A 267 -10.56 6.17 -8.90
C ASP A 267 -10.90 7.53 -8.27
N TRP A 268 -10.15 8.00 -7.27
CA TRP A 268 -10.38 9.32 -6.65
C TRP A 268 -10.20 10.49 -7.63
N LYS A 269 -9.24 10.37 -8.55
CA LYS A 269 -8.98 11.40 -9.58
C LYS A 269 -10.08 11.51 -10.63
N GLN A 270 -10.93 10.48 -10.78
CA GLN A 270 -12.06 10.47 -11.71
C GLN A 270 -13.27 11.26 -11.21
N GLY A 271 -13.21 11.78 -9.98
CA GLY A 271 -14.20 12.71 -9.43
C GLY A 271 -15.41 12.04 -8.76
N PRO A 272 -16.37 12.85 -8.26
CA PRO A 272 -17.39 12.38 -7.33
C PRO A 272 -18.32 11.30 -7.89
N ALA A 273 -18.81 11.44 -9.12
CA ALA A 273 -19.73 10.47 -9.71
C ALA A 273 -19.15 9.05 -9.75
N HIS A 274 -17.87 8.94 -10.15
CA HIS A 274 -17.17 7.66 -10.21
C HIS A 274 -16.93 7.08 -8.82
N VAL A 275 -16.39 7.89 -7.91
CA VAL A 275 -16.12 7.45 -6.53
C VAL A 275 -17.41 7.03 -5.83
N ASN A 276 -18.48 7.82 -5.92
CA ASN A 276 -19.74 7.52 -5.25
C ASN A 276 -20.38 6.24 -5.81
N ALA A 277 -20.26 6.00 -7.12
CA ALA A 277 -20.68 4.73 -7.72
C ALA A 277 -19.88 3.54 -7.17
N LYS A 278 -18.56 3.67 -6.98
CA LYS A 278 -17.73 2.63 -6.34
C LYS A 278 -18.15 2.38 -4.89
N VAL A 279 -18.40 3.44 -4.11
CA VAL A 279 -18.92 3.31 -2.74
C VAL A 279 -20.24 2.54 -2.73
N ARG A 280 -21.14 2.85 -3.65
CA ARG A 280 -22.43 2.15 -3.77
C ARG A 280 -22.24 0.67 -4.15
N GLN A 281 -21.29 0.34 -5.01
CA GLN A 281 -20.96 -1.06 -5.35
C GLN A 281 -20.45 -1.83 -4.12
N ILE A 282 -19.59 -1.21 -3.32
CA ILE A 282 -19.13 -1.78 -2.03
C ILE A 282 -20.34 -2.08 -1.16
N GLU A 283 -21.23 -1.11 -0.94
CA GLU A 283 -22.44 -1.26 -0.12
C GLU A 283 -23.35 -2.38 -0.62
N ALA A 284 -23.60 -2.42 -1.94
CA ALA A 284 -24.42 -3.45 -2.56
C ALA A 284 -23.86 -4.87 -2.33
N ARG A 285 -22.54 -5.05 -2.44
CA ARG A 285 -21.88 -6.34 -2.21
C ARG A 285 -22.12 -6.87 -0.79
N TYR A 286 -22.08 -6.00 0.21
CA TYR A 286 -22.36 -6.39 1.60
C TYR A 286 -23.85 -6.62 1.87
N HIS A 287 -24.74 -5.90 1.19
CA HIS A 287 -26.18 -6.17 1.26
C HIS A 287 -26.53 -7.54 0.64
N SER A 288 -25.91 -7.92 -0.49
CA SER A 288 -26.18 -9.20 -1.16
C SER A 288 -25.67 -10.41 -0.39
N ARG A 289 -24.57 -10.29 0.38
CA ARG A 289 -24.07 -11.38 1.25
C ARG A 289 -25.05 -11.82 2.35
N ASN A 290 -26.03 -10.98 2.68
CA ASN A 290 -27.08 -11.29 3.65
C ASN A 290 -28.36 -11.82 2.99
N ALA A 291 -28.38 -12.01 1.68
CA ALA A 291 -29.44 -12.79 1.05
C ALA A 291 -29.29 -14.26 1.53
N PRO A 292 -30.35 -14.91 2.03
CA PRO A 292 -30.28 -16.31 2.42
C PRO A 292 -29.77 -17.15 1.24
N GLU A 293 -28.71 -17.93 1.47
CA GLU A 293 -28.14 -18.82 0.46
C GLU A 293 -29.25 -19.71 -0.13
N GLU A 294 -29.40 -19.70 -1.46
CA GLU A 294 -30.25 -20.66 -2.14
C GLU A 294 -29.66 -22.08 -2.01
N PRO A 295 -30.49 -23.13 -1.90
CA PRO A 295 -30.03 -24.49 -1.63
C PRO A 295 -29.10 -25.05 -2.72
N ASP A 296 -28.07 -25.77 -2.27
CA ASP A 296 -26.88 -26.24 -2.97
C ASP A 296 -27.11 -27.47 -3.90
N ASP A 297 -28.17 -27.46 -4.72
CA ASP A 297 -28.57 -28.58 -5.59
C ASP A 297 -28.07 -28.44 -7.06
N LEU A 298 -27.01 -27.68 -7.32
CA LEU A 298 -26.47 -27.53 -8.68
C LEU A 298 -25.50 -28.68 -9.05
N PRO A 299 -25.56 -29.19 -10.31
CA PRO A 299 -24.66 -30.23 -10.80
C PRO A 299 -23.19 -29.79 -10.75
N PRO A 300 -22.22 -30.73 -10.66
CA PRO A 300 -20.80 -30.41 -10.54
C PRO A 300 -20.38 -29.48 -11.69
N GLU A 301 -19.87 -28.30 -11.34
CA GLU A 301 -19.35 -27.36 -12.34
C GLU A 301 -18.32 -28.08 -13.23
N PRO A 302 -18.36 -27.85 -14.56
CA PRO A 302 -17.31 -28.35 -15.44
C PRO A 302 -15.95 -27.86 -14.92
N ALA A 303 -14.96 -28.76 -14.90
CA ALA A 303 -13.62 -28.45 -14.39
C ALA A 303 -13.11 -27.14 -15.01
N LYS A 304 -12.86 -26.14 -14.15
CA LYS A 304 -12.36 -24.84 -14.59
C LYS A 304 -11.05 -25.05 -15.37
N PRO A 305 -10.86 -24.34 -16.50
CA PRO A 305 -9.60 -24.39 -17.23
C PRO A 305 -8.44 -24.09 -16.27
N ILE A 306 -7.38 -24.89 -16.33
CA ILE A 306 -6.15 -24.61 -15.58
C ILE A 306 -5.59 -23.30 -16.13
N SER A 307 -5.55 -22.26 -15.30
CA SER A 307 -4.97 -20.96 -15.63
C SER A 307 -3.65 -20.82 -14.88
N ILE A 308 -2.57 -20.54 -15.61
CA ILE A 308 -1.31 -20.09 -15.02
C ILE A 308 -1.49 -18.59 -14.75
N GLU A 309 -1.11 -18.14 -13.56
CA GLU A 309 -1.12 -16.72 -13.22
C GLU A 309 -0.06 -15.96 -14.05
N PRO A 310 -0.26 -14.67 -14.35
CA PRO A 310 0.80 -13.88 -14.94
C PRO A 310 2.02 -13.82 -14.00
N PRO A 311 3.25 -13.70 -14.55
CA PRO A 311 4.45 -13.51 -13.76
C PRO A 311 4.35 -12.32 -12.83
N ARG A 312 4.84 -12.47 -11.61
CA ARG A 312 4.88 -11.40 -10.61
C ARG A 312 6.13 -10.54 -10.84
N PRO A 313 6.08 -9.23 -10.54
CA PRO A 313 7.26 -8.39 -10.58
C PRO A 313 8.39 -8.94 -9.69
N SER A 314 9.58 -9.13 -10.26
CA SER A 314 10.79 -9.57 -9.56
C SER A 314 12.05 -9.24 -10.37
N ALA A 315 13.26 -9.32 -9.80
CA ALA A 315 14.51 -9.24 -10.55
C ALA A 315 14.59 -10.30 -11.67
N ILE A 316 14.03 -11.49 -11.44
CA ILE A 316 14.11 -12.65 -12.32
C ILE A 316 12.75 -12.89 -12.99
N GLU A 317 12.51 -12.22 -14.13
CA GLU A 317 11.36 -12.48 -15.01
C GLU A 317 11.81 -13.10 -16.32
N PRO A 318 11.99 -14.43 -16.38
CA PRO A 318 12.48 -15.06 -17.58
C PRO A 318 11.42 -15.09 -18.69
N GLU A 319 11.90 -15.07 -19.93
CA GLU A 319 11.10 -15.20 -21.13
C GLU A 319 11.65 -16.29 -22.04
N TRP A 320 10.76 -16.92 -22.81
CA TRP A 320 11.14 -17.87 -23.85
C TRP A 320 11.57 -17.12 -25.10
N ASN A 321 12.83 -17.23 -25.49
CA ASN A 321 13.40 -16.70 -26.71
C ASN A 321 14.17 -17.79 -27.46
N ASP A 322 13.78 -18.07 -28.70
CA ASP A 322 14.39 -19.10 -29.56
C ASP A 322 14.54 -20.47 -28.87
N GLY A 323 13.50 -20.87 -28.12
CA GLY A 323 13.46 -22.15 -27.40
C GLY A 323 14.35 -22.24 -26.16
N ARG A 324 14.95 -21.12 -25.74
CA ARG A 324 15.67 -21.00 -24.48
C ARG A 324 14.98 -20.01 -23.55
N LEU A 325 15.02 -20.32 -22.27
CA LEU A 325 14.59 -19.46 -21.19
C LEU A 325 15.74 -18.49 -20.90
N VAL A 326 15.51 -17.21 -21.15
CA VAL A 326 16.52 -16.13 -21.04
C VAL A 326 16.02 -15.03 -20.11
N LEU A 327 16.94 -14.26 -19.52
CA LEU A 327 16.60 -12.99 -18.90
C LEU A 327 16.55 -11.88 -19.98
N PRO A 328 15.50 -11.05 -19.99
CA PRO A 328 15.40 -9.95 -20.95
C PRO A 328 16.51 -8.92 -20.70
N LYS A 329 17.33 -8.64 -21.72
CA LYS A 329 18.46 -7.67 -21.65
C LYS A 329 18.04 -6.21 -21.90
N GLY A 330 16.74 -5.97 -22.09
CA GLY A 330 16.20 -4.64 -22.35
C GLY A 330 16.15 -3.76 -21.11
N ALA A 331 16.14 -2.44 -21.32
CA ALA A 331 15.88 -1.49 -20.25
C ALA A 331 14.48 -1.72 -19.67
N ALA A 332 14.37 -1.68 -18.35
CA ALA A 332 13.11 -1.79 -17.64
C ALA A 332 12.16 -0.66 -18.07
N ALA A 333 10.87 -0.99 -18.23
CA ALA A 333 9.87 -0.01 -18.62
C ALA A 333 9.72 1.09 -17.57
N SER A 334 9.70 2.34 -18.03
CA SER A 334 9.48 3.52 -17.19
C SER A 334 8.38 4.40 -17.78
N GLY A 335 7.54 4.96 -16.92
CA GLY A 335 6.56 5.98 -17.30
C GLY A 335 7.18 7.34 -17.65
N THR A 336 8.50 7.51 -17.45
CA THR A 336 9.23 8.76 -17.70
C THR A 336 10.00 8.68 -19.02
N PRO A 337 10.06 9.76 -19.84
CA PRO A 337 10.89 9.80 -21.03
C PRO A 337 12.37 9.50 -20.72
N ALA A 338 13.03 8.69 -21.57
CA ALA A 338 14.39 8.21 -21.35
C ALA A 338 15.41 9.32 -21.00
N GLU A 339 15.36 10.49 -21.66
CA GLU A 339 16.26 11.61 -21.36
C GLU A 339 16.06 12.16 -19.94
N SER A 340 14.81 12.26 -19.48
CA SER A 340 14.48 12.73 -18.13
C SER A 340 14.88 11.69 -17.09
N LEU A 341 14.72 10.40 -17.41
CA LEU A 341 15.14 9.30 -16.54
C LEU A 341 16.65 9.26 -16.36
N SER A 342 17.43 9.34 -17.45
CA SER A 342 18.90 9.39 -17.37
C SER A 342 19.40 10.61 -16.61
N ALA A 343 18.74 11.77 -16.77
CA ALA A 343 19.07 12.96 -15.98
C ALA A 343 18.79 12.76 -14.47
N ALA A 344 17.69 12.09 -14.11
CA ALA A 344 17.35 11.76 -12.73
C ALA A 344 18.35 10.76 -12.12
N LEU A 345 18.71 9.70 -12.85
CA LEU A 345 19.71 8.71 -12.43
C LEU A 345 21.08 9.34 -12.25
N SER A 346 21.54 10.17 -13.19
CA SER A 346 22.81 10.89 -13.06
C SER A 346 22.83 11.85 -11.86
N THR A 347 21.70 12.51 -11.58
CA THR A 347 21.58 13.39 -10.40
C THR A 347 21.65 12.59 -9.11
N LEU A 348 20.96 11.46 -9.06
CA LEU A 348 20.96 10.55 -7.92
C LEU A 348 22.35 9.94 -7.68
N HIS A 349 23.03 9.48 -8.73
CA HIS A 349 24.40 8.98 -8.65
C HIS A 349 25.36 10.01 -8.03
N LYS A 350 25.29 11.27 -8.48
CA LYS A 350 26.09 12.37 -7.89
C LYS A 350 25.75 12.63 -6.42
N ALA A 351 24.48 12.55 -6.06
CA ALA A 351 24.03 12.73 -4.67
C ALA A 351 24.53 11.59 -3.78
N LEU A 352 24.47 10.34 -4.25
CA LEU A 352 25.02 9.17 -3.57
C LEU A 352 26.55 9.27 -3.45
N GLN A 353 27.25 9.72 -4.48
CA GLN A 353 28.71 9.91 -4.46
C GLN A 353 29.11 10.92 -3.39
N LYS A 354 28.46 12.08 -3.38
CA LYS A 354 28.70 13.09 -2.34
C LYS A 354 28.43 12.52 -0.94
N LEU A 355 27.32 11.81 -0.78
CA LEU A 355 26.94 11.20 0.49
C LEU A 355 27.99 10.18 0.97
N ALA A 356 28.49 9.33 0.08
CA ALA A 356 29.55 8.38 0.37
C ALA A 356 30.84 9.10 0.81
N ASP A 357 31.26 10.13 0.07
CA ASP A 357 32.44 10.92 0.38
C ASP A 357 32.35 11.58 1.77
N ASP A 358 31.21 12.19 2.09
CA ASP A 358 30.96 12.83 3.38
C ASP A 358 30.92 11.81 4.53
N THR A 359 30.33 10.64 4.28
CA THR A 359 30.23 9.54 5.26
C THR A 359 31.61 9.02 5.66
N ARG A 360 32.56 8.91 4.72
CA ARG A 360 33.93 8.46 5.02
C ARG A 360 34.68 9.40 5.97
N GLY A 361 34.29 10.67 6.04
CA GLY A 361 34.89 11.67 6.94
C GLY A 361 34.31 11.67 8.36
N LEU A 362 33.25 10.91 8.63
CA LEU A 362 32.57 10.91 9.92
C LEU A 362 33.13 9.85 10.86
N ASN A 363 33.57 10.27 12.05
CA ASN A 363 34.07 9.36 13.10
C ASN A 363 32.97 8.47 13.71
N ASN A 364 31.70 8.85 13.54
CA ASN A 364 30.52 8.21 14.11
C ASN A 364 29.67 7.48 13.05
N ALA A 365 30.08 7.48 11.78
CA ALA A 365 29.40 6.65 10.78
C ALA A 365 29.93 5.21 10.85
N ASP A 366 29.03 4.24 10.69
CA ASP A 366 29.44 2.84 10.53
C ASP A 366 30.28 2.69 9.24
N PRO A 367 31.55 2.23 9.31
CA PRO A 367 32.39 2.06 8.12
C PRO A 367 31.81 1.05 7.12
N ARG A 368 30.96 0.11 7.58
CA ARG A 368 30.28 -0.85 6.72
C ARG A 368 29.24 -0.16 5.84
N PHE A 369 28.57 0.87 6.35
CA PHE A 369 27.62 1.65 5.57
C PHE A 369 28.32 2.45 4.46
N ALA A 370 29.50 3.00 4.73
CA ALA A 370 30.31 3.65 3.70
C ALA A 370 30.72 2.64 2.60
N GLY A 371 31.13 1.43 2.99
CA GLY A 371 31.41 0.34 2.05
C GLY A 371 30.19 -0.08 1.22
N PHE A 372 29.00 -0.10 1.83
CA PHE A 372 27.74 -0.34 1.11
C PHE A 372 27.45 0.74 0.07
N LEU A 373 27.60 2.03 0.42
CA LEU A 373 27.43 3.13 -0.54
C LEU A 373 28.43 3.04 -1.69
N ASP A 374 29.67 2.63 -1.41
CA ASP A 374 30.70 2.44 -2.44
C ASP A 374 30.35 1.31 -3.41
N SER A 375 29.86 0.18 -2.90
CA SER A 375 29.37 -0.92 -3.73
C SER A 375 28.16 -0.49 -4.57
N LEU A 376 27.19 0.19 -3.94
CA LEU A 376 26.01 0.69 -4.62
C LEU A 376 26.39 1.64 -5.76
N LEU A 377 27.35 2.54 -5.54
CA LEU A 377 27.83 3.49 -6.55
C LEU A 377 28.55 2.81 -7.72
N ALA A 378 29.33 1.76 -7.45
CA ALA A 378 30.03 1.01 -8.49
C ALA A 378 29.05 0.36 -9.48
N ASP A 379 27.92 -0.12 -8.96
CA ASP A 379 26.92 -0.84 -9.73
C ASP A 379 25.72 0.04 -10.14
N PHE A 380 25.74 1.33 -9.80
CA PHE A 380 24.61 2.24 -10.04
C PHE A 380 24.49 2.61 -11.53
N PRO A 381 23.33 2.37 -12.16
CA PRO A 381 23.14 2.66 -13.58
C PRO A 381 23.08 4.16 -13.86
N ASN A 382 23.78 4.62 -14.92
CA ASN A 382 23.70 6.00 -15.41
C ASN A 382 22.62 6.20 -16.50
N GLU A 383 22.06 5.10 -16.99
CA GLU A 383 21.01 5.04 -18.01
C GLU A 383 19.88 4.14 -17.51
N ALA A 384 18.80 3.98 -18.29
CA ALA A 384 17.70 3.10 -17.90
C ALA A 384 18.23 1.68 -17.63
N PRO A 385 18.13 1.18 -16.37
CA PRO A 385 18.70 -0.11 -15.99
C PRO A 385 17.98 -1.27 -16.65
N SER A 386 18.66 -2.42 -16.72
CA SER A 386 17.98 -3.70 -16.91
C SER A 386 17.02 -3.97 -15.74
N GLN A 387 16.14 -4.95 -15.88
CA GLN A 387 15.23 -5.30 -14.78
C GLN A 387 16.00 -5.78 -13.53
N GLU A 388 17.04 -6.57 -13.73
CA GLU A 388 17.91 -7.05 -12.65
C GLU A 388 18.60 -5.89 -11.92
N ASP A 389 19.22 -4.96 -12.67
CA ASP A 389 19.87 -3.77 -12.11
C ASP A 389 18.86 -2.86 -11.39
N LEU A 390 17.63 -2.76 -11.91
CA LEU A 390 16.55 -1.99 -11.28
C LEU A 390 16.22 -2.57 -9.90
N PHE A 391 15.99 -3.88 -9.81
CA PHE A 391 15.63 -4.51 -8.53
C PHE A 391 16.80 -4.48 -7.54
N ARG A 392 18.04 -4.69 -8.00
CA ARG A 392 19.24 -4.49 -7.15
C ARG A 392 19.29 -3.07 -6.60
N THR A 393 19.03 -2.07 -7.43
CA THR A 393 18.95 -0.66 -7.02
C THR A 393 17.77 -0.42 -6.06
N GLY A 394 16.62 -1.04 -6.32
CA GLY A 394 15.43 -0.96 -5.49
C GLY A 394 15.66 -1.52 -4.08
N HIS A 395 16.26 -2.69 -3.95
CA HIS A 395 16.58 -3.28 -2.64
C HIS A 395 17.61 -2.46 -1.85
N ALA A 396 18.53 -1.80 -2.54
CA ALA A 396 19.42 -0.84 -1.89
C ALA A 396 18.64 0.31 -1.23
N GLN A 397 17.47 0.70 -1.77
CA GLN A 397 16.58 1.66 -1.13
C GLN A 397 16.11 1.16 0.24
N THR A 398 15.74 -0.11 0.39
CA THR A 398 15.27 -0.68 1.67
C THR A 398 16.36 -0.57 2.74
N VAL A 399 17.62 -0.87 2.38
CA VAL A 399 18.77 -0.73 3.28
C VAL A 399 18.99 0.73 3.69
N LEU A 400 18.86 1.66 2.75
CA LEU A 400 18.94 3.09 3.05
C LEU A 400 17.75 3.52 3.95
N ASP A 401 16.54 3.07 3.65
CA ASP A 401 15.35 3.39 4.44
C ASP A 401 15.50 2.94 5.91
N ALA A 402 16.04 1.74 6.14
CA ALA A 402 16.33 1.23 7.48
C ALA A 402 17.41 2.03 8.21
N TYR A 403 18.48 2.44 7.51
CA TYR A 403 19.59 3.18 8.13
C TYR A 403 19.25 4.64 8.46
N ALA A 404 18.14 5.16 7.93
CA ALA A 404 17.68 6.53 8.17
C ALA A 404 17.50 6.88 9.66
N ALA A 405 17.11 5.91 10.49
CA ALA A 405 16.98 6.07 11.93
C ALA A 405 18.34 6.34 12.60
N THR A 406 19.34 5.52 12.28
CA THR A 406 20.72 5.68 12.78
C THR A 406 21.31 7.01 12.33
N VAL A 407 21.14 7.38 11.06
CA VAL A 407 21.57 8.68 10.55
C VAL A 407 20.95 9.83 11.34
N SER A 408 19.65 9.79 11.60
CA SER A 408 18.95 10.86 12.31
C SER A 408 19.37 10.98 13.78
N ALA A 409 19.75 9.86 14.40
CA ALA A 409 20.18 9.81 15.80
C ALA A 409 21.65 10.20 15.98
N GLU A 410 22.51 9.78 15.05
CA GLU A 410 23.95 9.82 15.26
C GLU A 410 24.64 10.92 14.45
N TRP A 411 24.16 11.27 13.25
CA TRP A 411 24.89 12.15 12.34
C TRP A 411 24.65 13.65 12.64
N PRO A 412 25.57 14.55 12.22
CA PRO A 412 25.33 15.97 12.28
C PRO A 412 24.05 16.37 11.52
N ASN A 413 23.22 17.24 12.10
CA ASN A 413 21.91 17.63 11.54
C ASN A 413 21.93 18.00 10.05
N LEU A 414 22.96 18.70 9.59
CA LEU A 414 23.06 19.09 8.17
C LEU A 414 23.25 17.86 7.27
N LEU A 415 24.14 16.95 7.64
CA LEU A 415 24.39 15.75 6.85
C LEU A 415 23.23 14.74 6.95
N ALA A 416 22.58 14.66 8.11
CA ALA A 416 21.34 13.89 8.26
C ALA A 416 20.23 14.44 7.33
N ALA A 417 20.11 15.77 7.19
CA ALA A 417 19.18 16.36 6.25
C ALA A 417 19.55 16.08 4.78
N GLU A 418 20.84 16.12 4.43
CA GLU A 418 21.33 15.75 3.09
C GLU A 418 21.06 14.28 2.78
N TYR A 419 21.27 13.38 3.74
CA TYR A 419 20.91 11.97 3.62
C TYR A 419 19.43 11.79 3.29
N GLN A 420 18.55 12.44 4.04
CA GLN A 420 17.09 12.37 3.81
C GLN A 420 16.70 12.94 2.44
N ALA A 421 17.36 14.00 1.98
CA ALA A 421 17.14 14.55 0.64
C ALA A 421 17.61 13.60 -0.47
N THR A 422 18.76 12.95 -0.30
CA THR A 422 19.26 11.91 -1.21
C THR A 422 18.31 10.72 -1.24
N LEU A 423 17.84 10.25 -0.09
CA LEU A 423 16.88 9.15 0.02
C LEU A 423 15.55 9.49 -0.66
N LEU A 424 15.02 10.70 -0.46
CA LEU A 424 13.82 11.15 -1.16
C LEU A 424 14.02 11.17 -2.69
N THR A 425 15.20 11.58 -3.15
CA THR A 425 15.56 11.55 -4.57
C THR A 425 15.64 10.12 -5.08
N PHE A 426 16.23 9.22 -4.30
CA PHE A 426 16.31 7.78 -4.58
C PHE A 426 14.92 7.19 -4.80
N ARG A 427 14.03 7.34 -3.82
CA ARG A 427 12.64 6.85 -3.87
C ARG A 427 11.90 7.37 -5.09
N ARG A 428 12.05 8.67 -5.40
CA ARG A 428 11.38 9.29 -6.54
C ARG A 428 11.87 8.74 -7.87
N THR A 429 13.18 8.49 -8.00
CA THR A 429 13.77 7.96 -9.23
C THR A 429 13.38 6.51 -9.45
N VAL A 430 13.47 5.65 -8.42
CA VAL A 430 13.16 4.22 -8.57
C VAL A 430 11.65 3.98 -8.72
N ARG A 431 10.77 4.82 -8.14
CA ARG A 431 9.32 4.75 -8.37
C ARG A 431 8.87 5.14 -9.79
N GLN A 432 9.78 5.61 -10.66
CA GLN A 432 9.47 5.85 -12.06
C GLN A 432 9.36 4.55 -12.89
N PHE A 433 9.75 3.41 -12.33
CA PHE A 433 9.66 2.11 -12.98
C PHE A 433 8.43 1.36 -12.49
N ASP A 434 7.57 0.93 -13.42
CA ASP A 434 6.27 0.33 -13.09
C ASP A 434 6.46 -0.98 -12.33
N LYS A 435 7.37 -1.84 -12.81
CA LYS A 435 7.68 -3.14 -12.19
C LYS A 435 8.13 -3.04 -10.73
N TRP A 436 8.96 -2.06 -10.40
CA TRP A 436 9.39 -1.87 -9.01
C TRP A 436 8.22 -1.41 -8.12
N ARG A 437 7.37 -0.52 -8.65
CA ARG A 437 6.20 -0.03 -7.91
C ARG A 437 5.21 -1.16 -7.63
N ASP A 438 4.94 -1.98 -8.64
CA ASP A 438 4.09 -3.16 -8.53
C ASP A 438 4.68 -4.20 -7.55
N PHE A 439 6.01 -4.38 -7.55
CA PHE A 439 6.70 -5.23 -6.58
C PHE A 439 6.49 -4.73 -5.14
N VAL A 440 6.76 -3.45 -4.87
CA VAL A 440 6.60 -2.87 -3.52
C VAL A 440 5.16 -3.00 -3.04
N GLU A 441 4.17 -2.71 -3.89
CA GLU A 441 2.75 -2.85 -3.55
C GLU A 441 2.37 -4.30 -3.22
N ALA A 442 2.88 -5.27 -3.97
CA ALA A 442 2.66 -6.69 -3.70
C ALA A 442 3.37 -7.15 -2.41
N ALA A 443 4.57 -6.62 -2.14
CA ALA A 443 5.39 -6.98 -1.00
C ALA A 443 4.86 -6.44 0.35
N GLU A 444 4.14 -5.30 0.35
CA GLU A 444 3.54 -4.71 1.56
C GLU A 444 2.49 -5.62 2.23
N GLY A 445 1.90 -6.55 1.49
CA GLY A 445 0.86 -7.45 1.98
C GLY A 445 1.34 -8.79 2.56
N GLN A 446 2.62 -9.12 2.38
CA GLN A 446 3.21 -10.41 2.75
C GLN A 446 4.35 -10.13 3.72
N SER A 447 4.39 -10.83 4.86
CA SER A 447 5.56 -10.79 5.74
C SER A 447 6.17 -12.18 5.80
N LEU A 448 7.50 -12.25 5.72
CA LEU A 448 8.24 -13.51 5.85
C LEU A 448 8.95 -13.57 7.20
N ASP A 449 8.76 -14.66 7.93
CA ASP A 449 9.56 -14.90 9.12
C ASP A 449 11.00 -15.35 8.76
N GLY A 450 11.90 -15.31 9.74
CA GLY A 450 13.30 -15.68 9.51
C GLY A 450 13.49 -17.13 9.04
N GLY A 451 12.57 -18.04 9.36
CA GLY A 451 12.59 -19.42 8.86
C GLY A 451 12.15 -19.51 7.41
N GLU A 452 11.16 -18.72 7.02
CA GLU A 452 10.69 -18.58 5.64
C GLU A 452 11.77 -17.97 4.73
N ILE A 453 12.51 -16.97 5.21
CA ILE A 453 13.67 -16.39 4.49
C ILE A 453 14.73 -17.46 4.21
N VAL A 454 15.09 -18.26 5.23
CA VAL A 454 16.07 -19.36 5.06
C VAL A 454 15.55 -20.42 4.08
N GLU A 455 14.26 -20.73 4.13
CA GLU A 455 13.63 -21.68 3.22
C GLU A 455 13.63 -21.18 1.77
N ALA A 456 13.40 -19.88 1.55
CA ALA A 456 13.49 -19.25 0.22
C ALA A 456 14.90 -19.42 -0.38
N VAL A 457 15.95 -19.15 0.40
CA VAL A 457 17.36 -19.32 -0.01
C VAL A 457 17.68 -20.78 -0.34
N GLN A 458 17.26 -21.74 0.51
CA GLN A 458 17.48 -23.16 0.26
C GLN A 458 16.77 -23.65 -1.00
N THR A 459 15.56 -23.14 -1.23
CA THR A 459 14.78 -23.43 -2.42
C THR A 459 15.47 -22.90 -3.67
N ALA A 460 15.99 -21.66 -3.65
CA ALA A 460 16.74 -21.07 -4.75
C ALA A 460 17.94 -21.93 -5.15
N LYS A 461 18.78 -22.32 -4.19
CA LYS A 461 19.98 -23.16 -4.42
C LYS A 461 19.64 -24.53 -5.00
N SER A 462 18.53 -25.11 -4.54
CA SER A 462 18.05 -26.39 -5.03
C SER A 462 17.55 -26.26 -6.47
N LEU A 463 16.85 -25.18 -6.81
CA LEU A 463 16.42 -24.89 -8.17
C LEU A 463 17.62 -24.59 -9.09
N GLU A 464 18.57 -23.77 -8.64
CA GLU A 464 19.82 -23.47 -9.34
C GLU A 464 20.54 -24.75 -9.78
N THR A 465 20.69 -25.71 -8.86
CA THR A 465 21.31 -27.02 -9.14
C THR A 465 20.58 -27.78 -10.26
N ILE A 466 19.24 -27.68 -10.32
CA ILE A 466 18.43 -28.31 -11.37
C ILE A 466 18.65 -27.59 -12.72
N LEU A 467 18.69 -26.26 -12.70
CA LEU A 467 18.87 -25.42 -13.89
C LEU A 467 20.29 -25.49 -14.48
N GLN A 468 21.28 -25.94 -13.71
CA GLN A 468 22.67 -26.14 -14.15
C GLN A 468 22.96 -27.58 -14.63
N THR A 469 21.95 -28.44 -14.77
CA THR A 469 22.17 -29.79 -15.32
C THR A 469 22.49 -29.71 -16.82
N GLU A 470 23.30 -30.64 -17.34
CA GLU A 470 23.68 -30.72 -18.77
C GLU A 470 22.44 -30.72 -19.70
N GLU A 471 21.32 -31.28 -19.24
CA GLU A 471 20.06 -31.26 -19.99
C GLU A 471 19.37 -29.88 -19.96
N ALA A 472 19.45 -29.17 -18.85
CA ALA A 472 18.87 -27.84 -18.70
C ALA A 472 19.65 -26.79 -19.50
N GLU A 473 20.97 -26.96 -19.70
CA GLU A 473 21.80 -26.05 -20.50
C GLU A 473 21.26 -25.86 -21.92
N ASP A 474 20.61 -26.86 -22.51
CA ASP A 474 19.98 -26.70 -23.83
C ASP A 474 18.82 -25.70 -23.84
N PHE A 475 18.12 -25.54 -22.70
CA PHE A 475 16.87 -24.80 -22.60
C PHE A 475 16.92 -23.59 -21.67
N VAL A 476 17.94 -23.45 -20.83
CA VAL A 476 18.04 -22.41 -19.82
C VAL A 476 19.36 -21.67 -20.00
N ALA A 477 19.28 -20.35 -20.13
CA ALA A 477 20.46 -19.52 -20.23
C ALA A 477 21.16 -19.42 -18.87
N PRO A 478 22.51 -19.42 -18.83
CA PRO A 478 23.28 -19.42 -17.58
C PRO A 478 23.02 -18.20 -16.70
N GLU A 479 22.57 -17.08 -17.28
CA GLU A 479 22.23 -15.87 -16.53
C GLU A 479 21.11 -16.10 -15.48
N ILE A 480 20.20 -17.07 -15.69
CA ILE A 480 19.10 -17.36 -14.75
C ILE A 480 19.61 -17.99 -13.43
N PRO A 481 20.33 -19.14 -13.45
CA PRO A 481 20.89 -19.70 -12.22
C PRO A 481 21.92 -18.77 -11.57
N GLU A 482 22.69 -18.01 -12.35
CA GLU A 482 23.61 -16.99 -11.80
C GLU A 482 22.87 -15.92 -11.00
N ALA A 483 21.78 -15.36 -11.54
CA ALA A 483 20.95 -14.38 -10.84
C ALA A 483 20.30 -14.95 -9.56
N LEU A 484 19.83 -16.22 -9.58
CA LEU A 484 19.33 -16.89 -8.39
C LEU A 484 20.41 -16.99 -7.30
N SER A 485 21.63 -17.40 -7.69
CA SER A 485 22.76 -17.51 -6.77
C SER A 485 23.18 -16.16 -6.21
N GLU A 486 23.16 -15.10 -7.02
CA GLU A 486 23.51 -13.74 -6.58
C GLU A 486 22.54 -13.23 -5.50
N ILE A 487 21.23 -13.31 -5.75
CA ILE A 487 20.21 -12.86 -4.79
C ILE A 487 20.25 -13.71 -3.51
N ALA A 488 20.33 -15.05 -3.65
CA ALA A 488 20.44 -15.94 -2.51
C ALA A 488 21.72 -15.67 -1.69
N GLY A 489 22.84 -15.41 -2.36
CA GLY A 489 24.10 -15.03 -1.74
C GLY A 489 24.00 -13.70 -0.98
N ALA A 490 23.31 -12.70 -1.53
CA ALA A 490 23.10 -11.42 -0.87
C ALA A 490 22.34 -11.56 0.46
N ILE A 491 21.34 -12.46 0.51
CA ILE A 491 20.58 -12.75 1.74
C ILE A 491 21.45 -13.47 2.79
N GLU A 492 22.33 -14.38 2.37
CA GLU A 492 23.21 -15.12 3.30
C GLU A 492 24.36 -14.29 3.86
N HIS A 493 24.93 -13.38 3.08
CA HIS A 493 26.08 -12.56 3.49
C HIS A 493 25.69 -11.29 4.24
N ALA A 494 24.39 -11.08 4.45
CA ALA A 494 23.83 -9.90 5.07
C ALA A 494 24.04 -9.83 6.60
N ASP A 495 24.70 -10.83 7.19
CA ASP A 495 24.91 -10.94 8.64
C ASP A 495 25.78 -9.82 9.24
N GLY A 496 25.25 -9.19 10.28
CA GLY A 496 26.00 -8.34 11.21
C GLY A 496 25.83 -6.84 11.00
N PHE A 497 25.22 -6.38 9.91
CA PHE A 497 24.83 -4.98 9.70
C PHE A 497 23.29 -4.88 9.71
N ASP A 498 22.73 -4.45 10.83
CA ASP A 498 21.28 -4.39 11.12
C ASP A 498 20.42 -3.75 10.00
N PRO A 499 20.86 -2.69 9.29
CA PRO A 499 20.10 -2.14 8.17
C PRO A 499 20.06 -3.04 6.93
N ILE A 500 21.05 -3.92 6.76
CA ILE A 500 21.04 -4.93 5.70
C ILE A 500 20.09 -6.08 6.09
N GLU A 501 19.94 -6.40 7.39
CA GLU A 501 18.92 -7.36 7.86
C GLU A 501 17.51 -6.90 7.47
N ALA A 502 17.21 -5.61 7.57
CA ALA A 502 15.92 -5.05 7.15
C ALA A 502 15.64 -5.24 5.64
N GLY A 503 16.67 -5.38 4.81
CA GLY A 503 16.54 -5.68 3.37
C GLY A 503 16.40 -7.17 3.05
N LYS A 504 16.70 -8.08 3.99
CA LYS A 504 16.66 -9.53 3.73
C LYS A 504 15.27 -10.02 3.37
N GLU A 505 14.24 -9.47 4.00
CA GLU A 505 12.87 -9.86 3.75
C GLU A 505 12.43 -9.50 2.32
N ASP A 506 12.69 -8.27 1.88
CA ASP A 506 12.37 -7.83 0.51
C ASP A 506 13.15 -8.63 -0.54
N LEU A 507 14.44 -8.90 -0.30
CA LEU A 507 15.26 -9.77 -1.15
C LEU A 507 14.70 -11.20 -1.20
N ALA A 508 14.22 -11.74 -0.08
CA ALA A 508 13.62 -13.07 -0.04
C ALA A 508 12.28 -13.12 -0.79
N LYS A 509 11.44 -12.08 -0.69
CA LYS A 509 10.21 -11.96 -1.50
C LYS A 509 10.53 -11.89 -2.99
N ASP A 510 11.53 -11.11 -3.36
CA ASP A 510 12.01 -11.01 -4.74
C ASP A 510 12.52 -12.37 -5.25
N LEU A 511 13.30 -13.07 -4.43
CA LEU A 511 13.79 -14.42 -4.72
C LEU A 511 12.64 -15.41 -4.92
N LEU A 512 11.63 -15.41 -4.05
CA LEU A 512 10.46 -16.28 -4.16
C LEU A 512 9.64 -15.98 -5.41
N ASN A 513 9.40 -14.70 -5.72
CA ASN A 513 8.70 -14.31 -6.95
C ASN A 513 9.51 -14.71 -8.19
N GLY A 514 10.84 -14.55 -8.17
CA GLY A 514 11.72 -14.98 -9.26
C GLY A 514 11.69 -16.49 -9.47
N ILE A 515 11.71 -17.27 -8.39
CA ILE A 515 11.54 -18.72 -8.45
C ILE A 515 10.18 -19.08 -9.04
N ASP A 516 9.09 -18.48 -8.56
CA ASP A 516 7.74 -18.73 -9.07
C ASP A 516 7.66 -18.43 -10.57
N ASN A 517 8.21 -17.31 -11.01
CA ASN A 517 8.27 -16.93 -12.42
C ASN A 517 9.03 -17.96 -13.28
N ILE A 518 10.17 -18.47 -12.80
CA ILE A 518 10.88 -19.56 -13.50
C ILE A 518 9.99 -20.81 -13.60
N VAL A 519 9.37 -21.22 -12.50
CA VAL A 519 8.52 -22.42 -12.46
C VAL A 519 7.29 -22.26 -13.34
N GLN A 520 6.68 -21.07 -13.40
CA GLN A 520 5.59 -20.73 -14.32
C GLN A 520 6.02 -20.95 -15.77
N ARG A 521 7.19 -20.42 -16.19
CA ARG A 521 7.69 -20.60 -17.56
C ARG A 521 7.99 -22.06 -17.92
N ILE A 522 8.50 -22.84 -16.96
CA ILE A 522 8.72 -24.28 -17.13
C ILE A 522 7.37 -25.02 -17.24
N ALA A 523 6.37 -24.63 -16.45
CA ALA A 523 5.02 -25.20 -16.53
C ALA A 523 4.32 -24.91 -17.86
N GLU A 524 4.44 -23.69 -18.39
CA GLU A 524 3.97 -23.35 -19.75
C GLU A 524 4.56 -24.31 -20.79
N ALA A 525 5.86 -24.59 -20.68
CA ALA A 525 6.55 -25.53 -21.56
C ALA A 525 6.04 -26.97 -21.42
N ALA A 526 5.88 -27.47 -20.19
CA ALA A 526 5.39 -28.82 -19.93
C ALA A 526 3.96 -29.07 -20.45
N LEU A 527 3.08 -28.07 -20.36
CA LEU A 527 1.67 -28.22 -20.78
C LEU A 527 1.50 -28.26 -22.31
N THR A 528 2.52 -27.85 -23.07
CA THR A 528 2.44 -27.76 -24.54
C THR A 528 2.18 -29.08 -25.23
N GLU A 529 2.80 -30.16 -24.74
CA GLU A 529 2.64 -31.51 -25.31
C GLU A 529 1.17 -31.95 -25.22
N TYR A 530 0.53 -31.71 -24.07
CA TYR A 530 -0.88 -32.05 -23.85
C TYR A 530 -1.84 -31.17 -24.63
N ILE A 531 -1.54 -29.88 -24.78
CA ILE A 531 -2.42 -28.95 -25.49
C ILE A 531 -2.57 -29.32 -26.97
N ARG A 532 -1.53 -29.90 -27.61
CA ARG A 532 -1.61 -30.35 -29.01
C ARG A 532 -2.71 -31.40 -29.22
N ASP A 533 -2.99 -32.21 -28.19
CA ASP A 533 -3.97 -33.31 -28.27
C ASP A 533 -5.39 -32.90 -27.86
N VAL A 534 -5.56 -31.86 -27.02
CA VAL A 534 -6.85 -31.52 -26.39
C VAL A 534 -7.60 -30.35 -27.06
N GLY A 535 -6.95 -29.62 -27.97
CA GLY A 535 -7.58 -28.54 -28.76
C GLY A 535 -7.41 -27.13 -28.16
N GLY A 536 -7.54 -26.11 -29.02
CA GLY A 536 -6.99 -24.76 -28.79
C GLY A 536 -7.61 -23.90 -27.68
N ASP A 537 -8.78 -24.25 -27.12
CA ASP A 537 -9.44 -23.41 -26.11
C ASP A 537 -8.77 -23.44 -24.73
N TYR A 538 -7.95 -24.46 -24.45
CA TYR A 538 -7.14 -24.53 -23.23
C TYR A 538 -5.97 -23.53 -23.21
N LEU A 539 -5.66 -22.86 -24.33
CA LEU A 539 -4.49 -21.99 -24.45
C LEU A 539 -4.68 -20.58 -23.87
N LYS A 540 -5.87 -20.18 -23.42
CA LYS A 540 -6.14 -18.77 -23.08
C LYS A 540 -5.21 -18.15 -22.03
N GLY A 541 -4.52 -18.94 -21.21
CA GLY A 541 -3.54 -18.48 -20.21
C GLY A 541 -2.07 -18.54 -20.62
N VAL A 542 -1.71 -19.15 -21.76
CA VAL A 542 -0.30 -19.30 -22.18
C VAL A 542 0.24 -18.00 -22.76
N SER A 543 1.42 -17.57 -22.32
CA SER A 543 2.07 -16.34 -22.78
C SER A 543 2.32 -16.30 -24.30
N GLU A 544 2.17 -15.11 -24.89
CA GLU A 544 2.35 -14.91 -26.34
C GLU A 544 3.80 -15.18 -26.79
N GLY A 545 4.78 -14.80 -25.96
CA GLY A 545 6.20 -15.05 -26.20
C GLY A 545 6.51 -16.54 -26.34
N PHE A 546 5.95 -17.37 -25.46
CA PHE A 546 6.12 -18.81 -25.53
C PHE A 546 5.47 -19.42 -26.78
N ARG A 547 4.26 -18.98 -27.16
CA ARG A 547 3.63 -19.43 -28.42
C ARG A 547 4.45 -19.08 -29.65
N LYS A 548 5.18 -17.97 -29.64
CA LYS A 548 6.08 -17.58 -30.73
C LYS A 548 7.29 -18.51 -30.76
N SER A 549 7.97 -18.70 -29.63
CA SER A 549 9.13 -19.59 -29.50
C SER A 549 8.82 -21.04 -29.93
N LEU A 550 7.62 -21.55 -29.61
CA LEU A 550 7.19 -22.88 -30.06
C LEU A 550 6.99 -23.01 -31.57
N LYS A 551 6.66 -21.92 -32.29
CA LYS A 551 6.53 -21.95 -33.75
C LYS A 551 7.89 -22.04 -34.43
N ASP A 552 8.91 -21.45 -33.80
CA ASP A 552 10.26 -21.36 -34.34
C ASP A 552 11.11 -22.60 -33.96
N MET A 553 10.72 -23.32 -32.90
CA MET A 553 11.33 -24.58 -32.49
C MET A 553 10.98 -25.75 -33.42
N SER A 554 11.96 -26.63 -33.65
CA SER A 554 11.71 -27.90 -34.32
C SER A 554 10.80 -28.80 -33.46
N GLU A 555 10.04 -29.69 -34.10
CA GLU A 555 9.16 -30.63 -33.39
C GLU A 555 9.91 -31.48 -32.35
N LYS A 556 11.16 -31.87 -32.67
CA LYS A 556 12.02 -32.64 -31.78
C LYS A 556 12.48 -31.84 -30.56
N ASP A 557 12.79 -30.56 -30.74
CA ASP A 557 13.24 -29.71 -29.63
C ASP A 557 12.06 -29.40 -28.69
N GLY A 558 10.85 -29.25 -29.24
CA GLY A 558 9.62 -29.13 -28.45
C GLY A 558 9.31 -30.34 -27.58
N GLU A 559 9.46 -31.55 -28.13
CA GLU A 559 9.27 -32.78 -27.35
C GLU A 559 10.32 -32.95 -26.25
N ARG A 560 11.59 -32.62 -26.55
CA ARG A 560 12.67 -32.65 -25.55
C ARG A 560 12.41 -31.63 -24.43
N LEU A 561 12.01 -30.41 -24.77
CA LEU A 561 11.68 -29.37 -23.81
C LEU A 561 10.52 -29.80 -22.90
N ALA A 562 9.40 -30.30 -23.46
CA ALA A 562 8.26 -30.74 -22.67
C ALA A 562 8.61 -31.88 -21.70
N LYS A 563 9.40 -32.86 -22.15
CA LYS A 563 9.90 -33.97 -21.30
C LYS A 563 10.84 -33.50 -20.21
N TRP A 564 11.73 -32.55 -20.51
CA TRP A 564 12.60 -31.93 -19.52
C TRP A 564 11.77 -31.17 -18.48
N SER A 565 10.87 -30.27 -18.90
CA SER A 565 10.01 -29.48 -18.02
C SER A 565 9.13 -30.36 -17.14
N ARG A 566 8.53 -31.41 -17.71
CA ARG A 566 7.77 -32.40 -16.96
C ARG A 566 8.64 -33.11 -15.92
N ARG A 567 9.90 -33.44 -16.23
CA ARG A 567 10.82 -34.02 -15.25
C ARG A 567 11.20 -33.01 -14.17
N VAL A 568 11.43 -31.75 -14.48
CA VAL A 568 11.70 -30.73 -13.46
C VAL A 568 10.51 -30.62 -12.49
N LEU A 569 9.27 -30.58 -13.00
CA LEU A 569 8.05 -30.49 -12.19
C LEU A 569 7.72 -31.80 -11.43
N ILE A 570 7.85 -32.98 -12.07
CA ILE A 570 7.45 -34.29 -11.52
C ILE A 570 8.60 -35.05 -10.88
N ALA A 571 9.79 -35.11 -11.47
CA ALA A 571 10.94 -35.82 -10.86
C ALA A 571 11.38 -35.15 -9.56
N GLY A 572 11.03 -33.87 -9.40
CA GLY A 572 10.96 -33.26 -8.09
C GLY A 572 9.99 -34.00 -7.13
N ALA A 573 8.79 -34.33 -7.55
CA ALA A 573 7.79 -35.04 -6.74
C ALA A 573 8.04 -36.56 -6.56
N THR A 574 8.76 -37.26 -7.46
CA THR A 574 8.73 -38.74 -7.52
C THR A 574 10.07 -39.47 -7.63
N SER A 575 11.23 -38.83 -7.41
CA SER A 575 12.51 -39.57 -7.38
C SER A 575 12.59 -40.52 -6.15
N TYR A 576 12.25 -41.79 -6.40
CA TYR A 576 12.01 -42.86 -5.43
C TYR A 576 13.21 -43.21 -4.52
N GLY A 577 14.40 -42.66 -4.78
CA GLY A 577 15.59 -42.81 -3.93
C GLY A 577 15.82 -41.68 -2.92
N ALA A 578 15.23 -40.49 -3.14
CA ALA A 578 15.40 -39.28 -2.31
C ALA A 578 14.19 -38.98 -1.40
N TRP A 579 13.10 -39.74 -1.53
CA TRP A 579 11.88 -39.59 -0.72
C TRP A 579 12.11 -39.74 0.80
N LEU A 580 13.22 -40.33 1.23
CA LEU A 580 13.61 -40.42 2.64
C LEU A 580 14.38 -39.19 3.16
N ALA A 581 14.77 -38.22 2.32
CA ALA A 581 15.62 -37.10 2.72
C ALA A 581 15.14 -35.68 2.31
N GLY A 582 14.22 -35.50 1.35
CA GLY A 582 13.79 -34.14 1.01
C GLY A 582 12.69 -34.04 -0.05
N ILE A 583 11.74 -33.16 0.21
CA ILE A 583 10.69 -32.70 -0.72
C ILE A 583 11.37 -31.90 -1.84
N SER A 584 10.95 -32.08 -3.10
CA SER A 584 11.46 -31.25 -4.20
C SER A 584 11.33 -29.77 -3.93
N PRO A 585 12.29 -28.94 -4.39
CA PRO A 585 12.19 -27.49 -4.24
C PRO A 585 10.86 -26.94 -4.75
N ILE A 586 10.37 -27.44 -5.90
CA ILE A 586 9.12 -26.98 -6.50
C ILE A 586 7.89 -27.36 -5.65
N ALA A 587 7.84 -28.60 -5.17
CA ALA A 587 6.76 -29.04 -4.29
C ALA A 587 6.82 -28.36 -2.91
N ARG A 588 8.03 -28.03 -2.46
CA ARG A 588 8.30 -27.34 -1.21
C ARG A 588 7.79 -25.91 -1.25
N ILE A 589 7.90 -25.22 -2.37
CA ILE A 589 7.30 -23.89 -2.56
C ILE A 589 5.78 -23.96 -2.44
N ALA A 590 5.12 -24.86 -3.18
CA ALA A 590 3.66 -25.00 -3.09
C ALA A 590 3.17 -25.30 -1.67
N GLN A 591 3.98 -26.04 -0.89
CA GLN A 591 3.66 -26.37 0.49
C GLN A 591 3.92 -25.22 1.48
N LYS A 592 5.05 -24.51 1.31
CA LYS A 592 5.53 -23.49 2.25
C LYS A 592 4.98 -22.11 1.94
N PHE A 593 4.76 -21.81 0.67
CA PHE A 593 4.33 -20.53 0.13
C PHE A 593 3.10 -20.69 -0.77
N PRO A 594 1.98 -21.22 -0.24
CA PRO A 594 0.78 -21.48 -1.05
C PRO A 594 0.22 -20.21 -1.69
N GLU A 595 0.35 -19.04 -1.05
CA GLU A 595 -0.05 -17.74 -1.62
C GLU A 595 0.74 -17.35 -2.88
N ILE A 596 1.95 -17.86 -3.04
CA ILE A 596 2.77 -17.66 -4.23
C ILE A 596 2.46 -18.74 -5.28
N ALA A 597 2.45 -20.00 -4.87
CA ALA A 597 2.42 -21.14 -5.80
C ALA A 597 1.12 -21.97 -5.80
N HIS A 598 -0.03 -21.43 -5.39
CA HIS A 598 -1.31 -22.16 -5.39
C HIS A 598 -1.72 -22.67 -6.79
N TRP A 599 -1.29 -21.99 -7.85
CA TRP A 599 -1.55 -22.37 -9.25
C TRP A 599 -0.84 -23.67 -9.67
N LEU A 600 0.20 -24.07 -8.93
CA LEU A 600 1.07 -25.19 -9.26
C LEU A 600 0.45 -26.55 -8.92
N GLU A 601 -0.35 -26.64 -7.84
CA GLU A 601 -0.96 -27.91 -7.39
C GLU A 601 -1.87 -28.55 -8.47
N PRO A 602 -2.80 -27.82 -9.11
CA PRO A 602 -3.59 -28.35 -10.22
C PRO A 602 -2.75 -28.87 -11.38
N ILE A 603 -1.63 -28.20 -11.70
CA ILE A 603 -0.74 -28.57 -12.80
C ILE A 603 0.04 -29.84 -12.47
N ILE A 604 0.60 -29.94 -11.27
CA ILE A 604 1.31 -31.16 -10.84
C ILE A 604 0.35 -32.35 -10.88
N ARG A 605 -0.88 -32.19 -10.37
CA ARG A 605 -1.90 -33.26 -10.44
C ARG A 605 -2.23 -33.64 -11.88
N PHE A 606 -2.38 -32.66 -12.76
CA PHE A 606 -2.65 -32.88 -14.17
C PHE A 606 -1.49 -33.60 -14.88
N LEU A 607 -0.24 -33.28 -14.57
CA LEU A 607 0.94 -33.89 -15.20
C LEU A 607 1.25 -35.31 -14.69
N ILE A 608 0.76 -35.66 -13.50
CA ILE A 608 0.89 -37.00 -12.89
C ILE A 608 -0.21 -37.95 -13.39
N GLY A 609 -1.43 -37.43 -13.56
CA GLY A 609 -2.57 -38.20 -14.10
C GLY A 609 -2.36 -38.58 -15.55
#